data_AF-A0A9X1HFH5-F1
#
_entry.id   AF-A0A9X1HFH5-F1
#
_cell.length_a   1.000
_cell.length_b   1.000
_cell.length_c   1.000
_cell.angle_alpha   90.00
_cell.angle_beta   90.00
_cell.angle_gamma   90.00
#
_symmetry.space_group_name_H-M   'P 1'
#
loop_
_entity.id
_entity.type
_entity.pdbx_description
1 polymer ?
#
loop_
_entity_poly.entity_id
_entity_poly.type
_entity_poly.pdbx_seq_one_letter_code
_entity_poly.pdbx_strand_id
1 'polypeptide(L)'
;MKTKYNLFTAVLFISTVLLMCVTPAYGQNADRTPDQIYHHRLSQQYSAMAVLLGWGLVNMAAGTAVSLGSRDYRNFGYMTAGWGLVNAGIAAFSLYSGPPFDPASVTIADYLRDEQLFNRILAMNSGLNVAYIGVGASMARWGSSSRIRQFGSAIIFQGAFLMAFDAFLLWHSTARLGDALIFVDSLAFMDIGNRLNWSPALTMRFTL
;
A
#
# COMPACT_ATOMS: atom_id res chain seq x y z
N MET A 1 -21.97 -28.91 4.84
CA MET A 1 -22.03 -27.51 5.32
C MET A 1 -20.79 -27.03 6.10
N LYS A 2 -19.98 -27.90 6.71
CA LYS A 2 -18.83 -27.49 7.54
C LYS A 2 -17.61 -26.92 6.78
N THR A 3 -17.44 -27.23 5.50
CA THR A 3 -16.21 -26.91 4.74
C THR A 3 -16.10 -25.45 4.26
N LYS A 4 -17.23 -24.74 4.08
CA LYS A 4 -17.25 -23.37 3.53
C LYS A 4 -16.76 -22.32 4.54
N TYR A 5 -16.99 -22.57 5.83
CA TYR A 5 -16.55 -21.66 6.89
C TYR A 5 -15.03 -21.66 7.03
N ASN A 6 -14.38 -22.83 6.90
CA ASN A 6 -12.93 -22.98 7.11
C ASN A 6 -12.08 -22.26 6.06
N LEU A 7 -12.52 -22.23 4.80
CA LEU A 7 -11.79 -21.54 3.73
C LEU A 7 -11.90 -20.01 3.87
N PHE A 8 -13.10 -19.50 4.16
CA PHE A 8 -13.32 -18.07 4.36
C PHE A 8 -12.53 -17.53 5.57
N THR A 9 -12.54 -18.24 6.70
CA THR A 9 -11.73 -17.87 7.88
C THR A 9 -10.23 -18.00 7.62
N ALA A 10 -9.77 -19.01 6.88
CA ALA A 10 -8.35 -19.17 6.56
C ALA A 10 -7.84 -18.04 5.66
N VAL A 11 -8.61 -17.63 4.66
CA VAL A 11 -8.20 -16.52 3.78
C VAL A 11 -8.26 -15.18 4.53
N LEU A 12 -9.29 -14.94 5.36
CA LEU A 12 -9.35 -13.75 6.21
C LEU A 12 -8.16 -13.66 7.17
N PHE A 13 -7.76 -14.80 7.74
CA PHE A 13 -6.59 -14.91 8.61
C PHE A 13 -5.28 -14.65 7.83
N ILE A 14 -5.13 -15.21 6.62
CA ILE A 14 -3.97 -14.96 5.75
C ILE A 14 -3.90 -13.48 5.32
N SER A 15 -5.02 -12.86 4.95
CA SER A 15 -5.10 -11.42 4.65
C SER A 15 -4.68 -10.58 5.87
N THR A 16 -5.10 -10.98 7.07
CA THR A 16 -4.77 -10.26 8.32
C THR A 16 -3.29 -10.43 8.69
N VAL A 17 -2.73 -11.65 8.54
CA VAL A 17 -1.32 -11.94 8.78
C VAL A 17 -0.41 -11.22 7.77
N LEU A 18 -0.82 -11.16 6.49
CA LEU A 18 -0.10 -10.41 5.46
C LEU A 18 -0.12 -8.90 5.70
N LEU A 19 -1.22 -8.35 6.23
CA LEU A 19 -1.31 -6.95 6.66
C LEU A 19 -0.43 -6.66 7.89
N MET A 20 -0.29 -7.61 8.82
CA MET A 20 0.63 -7.50 9.97
C MET A 20 2.11 -7.55 9.54
N CYS A 21 2.46 -8.18 8.43
CA CYS A 21 3.82 -8.13 7.89
C CYS A 21 4.22 -6.77 7.30
N VAL A 22 3.26 -5.86 7.05
CA VAL A 22 3.55 -4.50 6.54
C VAL A 22 3.86 -3.51 7.67
N THR A 23 3.86 -3.91 8.94
CA THR A 23 4.28 -3.02 10.03
C THR A 23 5.80 -3.09 10.21
N PRO A 24 6.60 -2.11 9.73
CA PRO A 24 7.90 -1.89 10.32
C PRO A 24 7.69 -1.35 11.74
N ALA A 25 8.50 -1.80 12.68
CA ALA A 25 8.59 -1.23 14.01
C ALA A 25 8.84 0.28 13.91
N TYR A 26 7.86 1.10 14.33
CA TYR A 26 8.00 2.55 14.37
C TYR A 26 8.89 2.96 15.53
N GLY A 27 10.19 3.01 15.28
CA GLY A 27 11.12 3.77 16.11
C GLY A 27 11.04 5.25 15.76
N GLN A 28 10.46 6.04 16.66
CA GLN A 28 10.57 7.50 16.73
C GLN A 28 12.05 7.89 16.65
N ASN A 29 12.50 8.56 15.59
CA ASN A 29 13.82 9.19 15.58
C ASN A 29 13.78 10.43 14.69
N ALA A 30 13.76 11.60 15.33
CA ALA A 30 13.78 12.91 14.69
C ALA A 30 15.14 13.27 14.05
N ASP A 31 16.15 12.38 14.15
CA ASP A 31 17.54 12.65 13.76
C ASP A 31 17.98 11.96 12.45
N ARG A 32 17.05 11.51 11.60
CA ARG A 32 17.44 10.79 10.37
C ARG A 32 17.94 11.75 9.29
N THR A 33 19.10 11.46 8.71
CA THR A 33 19.62 12.18 7.54
C THR A 33 18.76 11.88 6.29
N PRO A 34 18.79 12.74 5.24
CA PRO A 34 17.96 12.54 4.05
C PRO A 34 18.13 11.18 3.36
N ASP A 35 19.36 10.66 3.34
CA ASP A 35 19.68 9.31 2.84
C ASP A 35 18.97 8.23 3.67
N GLN A 36 18.95 8.33 5.00
CA GLN A 36 18.27 7.37 5.88
C GLN A 36 16.75 7.38 5.69
N ILE A 37 16.15 8.57 5.47
CA ILE A 37 14.72 8.71 5.17
C ILE A 37 14.40 8.02 3.83
N TYR A 38 15.22 8.24 2.81
CA TYR A 38 15.04 7.62 1.50
C TYR A 38 15.21 6.10 1.53
N HIS A 39 16.24 5.58 2.19
CA HIS A 39 16.45 4.15 2.40
C HIS A 39 15.29 3.50 3.15
N HIS A 40 14.77 4.16 4.17
CA HIS A 40 13.60 3.67 4.91
C HIS A 40 12.37 3.58 4.00
N ARG A 41 12.10 4.61 3.20
CA ARG A 41 11.01 4.63 2.22
C ARG A 41 11.13 3.51 1.18
N LEU A 42 12.33 3.30 0.63
CA LEU A 42 12.57 2.20 -0.30
C LEU A 42 12.28 0.84 0.35
N SER A 43 12.75 0.60 1.58
CA SER A 43 12.49 -0.65 2.28
C SER A 43 10.99 -0.93 2.48
N GLN A 44 10.19 0.12 2.70
CA GLN A 44 8.74 0.02 2.82
C GLN A 44 8.08 -0.33 1.48
N GLN A 45 8.54 0.27 0.38
CA GLN A 45 8.05 -0.07 -0.97
C GLN A 45 8.40 -1.51 -1.35
N TYR A 46 9.62 -1.94 -1.08
CA TYR A 46 10.04 -3.34 -1.27
C TYR A 46 9.15 -4.30 -0.46
N SER A 47 8.91 -3.99 0.81
CA SER A 47 8.06 -4.81 1.69
C SER A 47 6.62 -4.86 1.18
N ALA A 48 6.06 -3.73 0.74
CA ALA A 48 4.73 -3.66 0.15
C ALA A 48 4.64 -4.54 -1.11
N MET A 49 5.61 -4.45 -2.02
CA MET A 49 5.63 -5.27 -3.23
C MET A 49 5.84 -6.75 -2.91
N ALA A 50 6.65 -7.10 -1.92
CA ALA A 50 6.80 -8.49 -1.48
C ALA A 50 5.48 -9.08 -0.92
N VAL A 51 4.73 -8.28 -0.15
CA VAL A 51 3.40 -8.67 0.34
C VAL A 51 2.40 -8.83 -0.81
N LEU A 52 2.40 -7.91 -1.78
CA LEU A 52 1.54 -8.01 -2.96
C LEU A 52 1.90 -9.23 -3.82
N LEU A 53 3.18 -9.56 -3.97
CA LEU A 53 3.65 -10.76 -4.64
C LEU A 53 3.15 -12.03 -3.93
N GLY A 54 3.33 -12.10 -2.61
CA GLY A 54 2.84 -13.22 -1.81
C GLY A 54 1.32 -13.39 -1.91
N TRP A 55 0.58 -12.29 -1.80
CA TRP A 55 -0.87 -12.29 -2.01
C TRP A 55 -1.25 -12.80 -3.40
N GLY A 56 -0.58 -12.31 -4.45
CA GLY A 56 -0.81 -12.73 -5.83
C GLY A 56 -0.58 -14.23 -6.04
N LEU A 57 0.55 -14.74 -5.56
CA LEU A 57 0.90 -16.17 -5.66
C LEU A 57 -0.08 -17.07 -4.91
N VAL A 58 -0.49 -16.69 -3.70
CA VAL A 58 -1.49 -17.43 -2.91
C VAL A 58 -2.82 -17.46 -3.65
N ASN A 59 -3.28 -16.34 -4.21
CA ASN A 59 -4.52 -16.29 -4.97
C ASN A 59 -4.44 -17.09 -6.28
N MET A 60 -3.30 -17.05 -6.97
CA MET A 60 -3.06 -17.85 -8.16
C MET A 60 -3.18 -19.35 -7.85
N ALA A 61 -2.49 -19.82 -6.81
CA ALA A 61 -2.51 -21.22 -6.40
C ALA A 61 -3.89 -21.65 -5.88
N ALA A 62 -4.46 -20.88 -4.94
CA ALA A 62 -5.75 -21.20 -4.33
C ALA A 62 -6.90 -21.11 -5.34
N GLY A 63 -6.92 -20.08 -6.19
CA GLY A 63 -7.91 -19.93 -7.25
C GLY A 63 -7.85 -21.09 -8.26
N THR A 64 -6.64 -21.52 -8.64
CA THR A 64 -6.44 -22.68 -9.51
C THR A 64 -6.99 -23.95 -8.85
N ALA A 65 -6.61 -24.22 -7.60
CA ALA A 65 -7.10 -25.38 -6.85
C ALA A 65 -8.64 -25.39 -6.73
N VAL A 66 -9.25 -24.24 -6.39
CA VAL A 66 -10.72 -24.09 -6.31
C VAL A 66 -11.37 -24.34 -7.67
N SER A 67 -10.80 -23.80 -8.75
CA SER A 67 -11.35 -23.94 -10.10
C SER A 67 -11.39 -25.39 -10.59
N LEU A 68 -10.38 -26.19 -10.22
CA LEU A 68 -10.29 -27.60 -10.58
C LEU A 68 -11.10 -28.50 -9.63
N GLY A 69 -11.17 -28.15 -8.34
CA GLY A 69 -11.76 -28.99 -7.30
C GLY A 69 -13.26 -28.78 -7.04
N SER A 70 -13.86 -27.68 -7.50
CA SER A 70 -15.28 -27.38 -7.21
C SER A 70 -16.02 -26.80 -8.40
N ARG A 71 -17.03 -27.53 -8.92
CA ARG A 71 -17.90 -27.03 -9.99
C ARG A 71 -18.73 -25.81 -9.57
N ASP A 72 -19.16 -25.76 -8.31
CA ASP A 72 -19.97 -24.66 -7.76
C ASP A 72 -19.20 -23.35 -7.67
N TYR A 73 -17.90 -23.42 -7.41
CA TYR A 73 -17.01 -22.27 -7.25
C TYR A 73 -16.00 -22.10 -8.38
N ARG A 74 -16.20 -22.83 -9.49
CA ARG A 74 -15.20 -22.91 -10.56
C ARG A 74 -14.84 -21.55 -11.13
N ASN A 75 -15.84 -20.71 -11.40
CA ASN A 75 -15.61 -19.39 -12.00
C ASN A 75 -15.05 -18.40 -10.97
N PHE A 76 -15.43 -18.52 -9.70
CA PHE A 76 -14.79 -17.77 -8.61
C PHE A 76 -13.29 -18.09 -8.54
N GLY A 77 -12.93 -19.38 -8.64
CA GLY A 77 -11.55 -19.84 -8.68
C GLY A 77 -10.77 -19.28 -9.87
N TYR A 78 -11.31 -19.35 -11.09
CA TYR A 78 -10.66 -18.77 -12.27
C TYR A 78 -10.42 -17.26 -12.13
N MET A 79 -11.42 -16.52 -11.66
CA MET A 79 -11.27 -15.06 -11.46
C MET A 79 -10.25 -14.74 -10.37
N THR A 80 -10.26 -15.50 -9.28
CA THR A 80 -9.26 -15.39 -8.19
C THR A 80 -7.85 -15.66 -8.70
N ALA A 81 -7.66 -16.72 -9.50
CA ALA A 81 -6.37 -17.07 -10.06
C ALA A 81 -5.85 -16.02 -11.05
N GLY A 82 -6.72 -15.52 -11.92
CA GLY A 82 -6.39 -14.48 -12.90
C GLY A 82 -5.94 -13.17 -12.24
N TRP A 83 -6.67 -12.68 -11.24
CA TRP A 83 -6.24 -11.51 -10.46
C TRP A 83 -4.97 -11.76 -9.65
N GLY A 84 -4.81 -12.96 -9.09
CA GLY A 84 -3.58 -13.38 -8.42
C GLY A 84 -2.36 -13.28 -9.33
N LEU A 85 -2.48 -13.75 -10.58
CA LEU A 85 -1.44 -13.65 -11.60
C LEU A 85 -1.09 -12.19 -11.93
N VAL A 86 -2.11 -11.33 -12.11
CA VAL A 86 -1.90 -9.90 -12.39
C VAL A 86 -1.14 -9.23 -11.23
N ASN A 87 -1.56 -9.44 -9.99
CA ASN A 87 -0.92 -8.87 -8.81
C ASN A 87 0.53 -9.36 -8.65
N ALA A 88 0.76 -10.66 -8.83
CA ALA A 88 2.10 -11.24 -8.77
C ALA A 88 3.00 -10.68 -9.88
N GLY A 89 2.47 -10.50 -11.10
CA GLY A 89 3.22 -9.93 -12.22
C GLY A 89 3.63 -8.47 -11.97
N ILE A 90 2.71 -7.63 -11.49
CA ILE A 90 3.00 -6.24 -11.13
C ILE A 90 4.06 -6.17 -10.05
N ALA A 91 3.90 -6.96 -8.98
CA ALA A 91 4.82 -6.96 -7.86
C ALA A 91 6.21 -7.49 -8.25
N ALA A 92 6.28 -8.59 -9.00
CA ALA A 92 7.54 -9.16 -9.48
C ALA A 92 8.28 -8.19 -10.40
N PHE A 93 7.55 -7.52 -11.31
CA PHE A 93 8.13 -6.49 -12.17
C PHE A 93 8.70 -5.34 -11.34
N SER A 94 7.94 -4.81 -10.38
CA SER A 94 8.40 -3.73 -9.51
C SER A 94 9.63 -4.10 -8.68
N LEU A 95 9.70 -5.34 -8.17
CA LEU A 95 10.85 -5.83 -7.39
C LEU A 95 12.08 -6.02 -8.29
N TYR A 96 11.89 -6.44 -9.53
CA TYR A 96 12.96 -6.66 -10.51
C TYR A 96 13.53 -5.34 -11.06
N SER A 97 12.69 -4.34 -11.31
CA SER A 97 13.12 -3.06 -11.90
C SER A 97 14.02 -2.23 -10.99
N GLY A 98 13.99 -2.44 -9.67
CA GLY A 98 14.81 -1.70 -8.70
C GLY A 98 14.44 -0.21 -8.59
N PRO A 99 15.10 0.54 -7.68
CA PRO A 99 14.91 1.98 -7.58
C PRO A 99 15.48 2.69 -8.82
N PRO A 100 14.79 3.73 -9.34
CA PRO A 100 15.22 4.45 -10.54
C PRO A 100 16.44 5.37 -10.31
N PHE A 101 16.86 5.58 -9.06
CA PHE A 101 17.94 6.50 -8.69
C PHE A 101 18.91 5.85 -7.70
N ASP A 102 20.17 6.32 -7.71
CA ASP A 102 21.15 5.98 -6.69
C ASP A 102 20.72 6.59 -5.35
N PRO A 103 20.46 5.78 -4.31
CA PRO A 103 20.10 6.27 -2.98
C PRO A 103 21.08 7.28 -2.39
N ALA A 104 22.37 7.21 -2.78
CA ALA A 104 23.41 8.09 -2.28
C ALA A 104 23.35 9.52 -2.86
N SER A 105 22.57 9.76 -3.91
CA SER A 105 22.49 11.07 -4.59
C SER A 105 21.13 11.77 -4.42
N VAL A 106 20.22 11.25 -3.59
CA VAL A 106 18.84 11.75 -3.49
C VAL A 106 18.75 12.98 -2.60
N THR A 107 18.15 14.04 -3.12
CA THR A 107 17.85 15.25 -2.34
C THR A 107 16.52 15.13 -1.59
N ILE A 108 16.32 15.98 -0.57
CA ILE A 108 15.03 16.09 0.13
C ILE A 108 13.90 16.47 -0.84
N ALA A 109 14.19 17.29 -1.86
CA ALA A 109 13.22 17.70 -2.86
C ALA A 109 12.78 16.53 -3.75
N ASP A 110 13.72 15.66 -4.14
CA ASP A 110 13.42 14.45 -4.92
C ASP A 110 12.59 13.47 -4.09
N TYR A 111 12.96 13.27 -2.82
CA TYR A 111 12.16 12.46 -1.89
C TYR A 111 10.72 12.97 -1.78
N LEU A 112 10.51 14.28 -1.55
CA LEU A 112 9.18 14.87 -1.44
C LEU A 112 8.37 14.70 -2.72
N ARG A 113 8.99 14.92 -3.89
CA ARG A 113 8.34 14.72 -5.19
C ARG A 113 7.89 13.27 -5.38
N ASP A 114 8.78 12.32 -5.12
CA ASP A 114 8.54 10.89 -5.29
C ASP A 114 7.49 10.36 -4.31
N GLU A 115 7.51 10.87 -3.07
CA GLU A 115 6.53 10.50 -2.06
C GLU A 115 5.14 11.09 -2.36
N GLN A 116 5.07 12.33 -2.86
CA GLN A 116 3.82 12.93 -3.33
C GLN A 116 3.23 12.17 -4.53
N LEU A 117 4.08 11.75 -5.48
CA LEU A 117 3.64 10.96 -6.62
C LEU A 117 3.10 9.59 -6.16
N PHE A 118 3.83 8.91 -5.27
CA PHE A 118 3.41 7.65 -4.69
C PHE A 118 2.07 7.76 -3.95
N ASN A 119 1.91 8.80 -3.13
CA ASN A 119 0.67 9.09 -2.42
C ASN A 119 -0.52 9.28 -3.39
N ARG A 120 -0.33 10.04 -4.47
CA ARG A 120 -1.35 10.25 -5.52
C ARG A 120 -1.74 8.96 -6.22
N ILE A 121 -0.77 8.10 -6.54
CA ILE A 121 -1.01 6.79 -7.16
C ILE A 121 -1.86 5.91 -6.22
N LEU A 122 -1.52 5.87 -4.93
CA LEU A 122 -2.29 5.12 -3.93
C LEU A 122 -3.73 5.64 -3.76
N ALA A 123 -3.90 6.96 -3.75
CA ALA A 123 -5.24 7.57 -3.69
C ALA A 123 -6.07 7.24 -4.95
N MET A 124 -5.46 7.28 -6.13
CA MET A 124 -6.12 6.89 -7.38
C MET A 124 -6.48 5.40 -7.38
N ASN A 125 -5.58 4.52 -6.95
CA ASN A 125 -5.84 3.09 -6.82
C ASN A 125 -6.94 2.79 -5.80
N SER A 126 -6.96 3.50 -4.67
CA SER A 126 -8.03 3.40 -3.68
C SER A 126 -9.39 3.73 -4.30
N GLY A 127 -9.48 4.78 -5.12
CA GLY A 127 -10.68 5.11 -5.88
C GLY A 127 -11.07 4.04 -6.91
N LEU A 128 -10.08 3.49 -7.64
CA LEU A 128 -10.31 2.38 -8.57
C LEU A 128 -10.81 1.13 -7.84
N ASN A 129 -10.32 0.81 -6.65
CA ASN A 129 -10.79 -0.32 -5.86
C ASN A 129 -12.26 -0.15 -5.46
N VAL A 130 -12.69 1.07 -5.11
CA VAL A 130 -14.13 1.37 -4.87
C VAL A 130 -14.94 1.07 -6.13
N ALA A 131 -14.47 1.54 -7.30
CA ALA A 131 -15.14 1.28 -8.57
C ALA A 131 -15.21 -0.22 -8.89
N TYR A 132 -14.11 -0.96 -8.72
CA TYR A 132 -14.06 -2.42 -8.91
C TYR A 132 -15.03 -3.14 -7.99
N ILE A 133 -15.09 -2.80 -6.71
CA ILE A 133 -16.04 -3.39 -5.77
C ILE A 133 -17.49 -3.07 -6.19
N GLY A 134 -17.77 -1.85 -6.64
CA GLY A 134 -19.09 -1.49 -7.17
C GLY A 134 -19.50 -2.33 -8.39
N VAL A 135 -18.59 -2.51 -9.34
CA VAL A 135 -18.78 -3.39 -10.50
C VAL A 135 -18.94 -4.84 -10.06
N GLY A 136 -18.12 -5.31 -9.12
CA GLY A 136 -18.20 -6.65 -8.58
C GLY A 136 -19.54 -6.91 -7.88
N ALA A 137 -20.04 -5.94 -7.12
CA ALA A 137 -21.35 -5.98 -6.45
C ALA A 137 -22.49 -6.03 -7.46
N SER A 138 -22.43 -5.23 -8.52
CA SER A 138 -23.45 -5.25 -9.57
C SER A 138 -23.46 -6.59 -10.31
N MET A 139 -22.28 -7.13 -10.65
CA MET A 139 -22.12 -8.45 -11.25
C MET A 139 -22.64 -9.58 -10.34
N ALA A 140 -22.32 -9.52 -9.04
CA ALA A 140 -22.76 -10.50 -8.05
C ALA A 140 -24.29 -10.48 -7.87
N ARG A 141 -24.89 -9.28 -7.89
CA ARG A 141 -26.32 -9.08 -7.60
C ARG A 141 -27.24 -9.27 -8.80
N TRP A 142 -26.82 -8.80 -9.98
CA TRP A 142 -27.65 -8.75 -11.19
C TRP A 142 -27.06 -9.54 -12.37
N GLY A 143 -25.96 -10.26 -12.16
CA GLY A 143 -25.35 -11.09 -13.20
C GLY A 143 -26.32 -12.13 -13.76
N SER A 144 -26.47 -12.16 -15.08
CA SER A 144 -27.40 -13.04 -15.81
C SER A 144 -27.02 -14.53 -15.73
N SER A 145 -25.76 -14.85 -15.43
CA SER A 145 -25.28 -16.23 -15.30
C SER A 145 -24.57 -16.48 -13.97
N SER A 146 -24.51 -17.76 -13.57
CA SER A 146 -23.73 -18.18 -12.39
C SER A 146 -22.26 -17.77 -12.50
N ARG A 147 -21.69 -17.80 -13.72
CA ARG A 147 -20.33 -17.33 -13.99
C ARG A 147 -20.14 -15.86 -13.64
N ILE A 148 -21.00 -14.97 -14.15
CA ILE A 148 -20.90 -13.53 -13.91
C ILE A 148 -21.03 -13.22 -12.41
N ARG A 149 -21.96 -13.88 -11.72
CA ARG A 149 -22.14 -13.66 -10.28
C ARG A 149 -20.91 -14.08 -9.47
N GLN A 150 -20.33 -15.24 -9.79
CA GLN A 150 -19.10 -15.72 -9.14
C GLN A 150 -17.89 -14.82 -9.44
N PHE A 151 -17.78 -14.30 -10.67
CA PHE A 151 -16.77 -13.31 -11.02
C PHE A 151 -16.94 -12.03 -10.19
N GLY A 152 -18.18 -11.55 -10.06
CA GLY A 152 -18.49 -10.40 -9.21
C GLY A 152 -18.06 -10.62 -7.75
N SER A 153 -18.39 -11.77 -7.17
CA SER A 153 -17.97 -12.12 -5.81
C SER A 153 -16.44 -12.17 -5.65
N ALA A 154 -15.72 -12.70 -6.64
CA ALA A 154 -14.26 -12.69 -6.63
C ALA A 154 -13.68 -11.28 -6.72
N ILE A 155 -14.23 -10.42 -7.59
CA ILE A 155 -13.80 -9.02 -7.72
C ILE A 155 -14.02 -8.25 -6.41
N ILE A 156 -15.16 -8.42 -5.74
CA ILE A 156 -15.41 -7.79 -4.43
C ILE A 156 -14.36 -8.25 -3.42
N PHE A 157 -14.08 -9.55 -3.36
CA PHE A 157 -13.14 -10.12 -2.40
C PHE A 157 -11.71 -9.60 -2.60
N GLN A 158 -11.23 -9.61 -3.85
CA GLN A 158 -9.90 -9.08 -4.18
C GLN A 158 -9.83 -7.56 -3.99
N GLY A 159 -10.85 -6.83 -4.43
CA GLY A 159 -10.92 -5.38 -4.30
C GLY A 159 -10.96 -4.92 -2.84
N ALA A 160 -11.62 -5.66 -1.95
CA ALA A 160 -11.64 -5.34 -0.52
C ALA A 160 -10.25 -5.47 0.12
N PHE A 161 -9.51 -6.53 -0.22
CA PHE A 161 -8.12 -6.68 0.22
C PHE A 161 -7.23 -5.54 -0.30
N LEU A 162 -7.28 -5.28 -1.61
CA LEU A 162 -6.46 -4.23 -2.24
C LEU A 162 -6.80 -2.84 -1.70
N MET A 163 -8.07 -2.57 -1.41
CA MET A 163 -8.50 -1.32 -0.77
C MET A 163 -7.89 -1.16 0.63
N ALA A 164 -7.92 -2.21 1.46
CA ALA A 164 -7.32 -2.16 2.78
C ALA A 164 -5.79 -1.98 2.70
N PHE A 165 -5.16 -2.68 1.75
CA PHE A 165 -3.73 -2.58 1.47
C PHE A 165 -3.33 -1.17 1.03
N ASP A 166 -4.02 -0.60 0.04
CA ASP A 166 -3.74 0.74 -0.49
C ASP A 166 -4.03 1.83 0.56
N ALA A 167 -5.12 1.69 1.33
CA ALA A 167 -5.44 2.63 2.41
C ALA A 167 -4.37 2.61 3.50
N PHE A 168 -3.86 1.43 3.86
CA PHE A 168 -2.75 1.31 4.80
C PHE A 168 -1.51 2.02 4.27
N LEU A 169 -1.11 1.78 3.02
CA LEU A 169 0.05 2.45 2.44
C LEU A 169 -0.14 3.97 2.32
N LEU A 170 -1.35 4.40 1.98
CA LEU A 170 -1.70 5.81 1.82
C LEU A 170 -1.61 6.54 3.15
N TRP A 171 -2.14 5.97 4.22
CA TRP A 171 -2.04 6.51 5.57
C TRP A 171 -0.58 6.77 5.96
N HIS A 172 0.28 5.77 5.74
CA HIS A 172 1.71 5.88 6.07
C HIS A 172 2.45 6.87 5.17
N SER A 173 2.11 6.93 3.89
CA SER A 173 2.67 7.92 2.98
C SER A 173 2.29 9.35 3.38
N THR A 174 1.03 9.58 3.77
CA THR A 174 0.57 10.89 4.24
C THR A 174 1.27 11.30 5.53
N ALA A 175 1.48 10.38 6.48
CA ALA A 175 2.26 10.66 7.69
C ALA A 175 3.69 11.07 7.36
N ARG A 176 4.38 10.34 6.47
CA ARG A 176 5.74 10.67 6.00
C ARG A 176 5.82 12.03 5.31
N LEU A 177 4.81 12.42 4.54
CA LEU A 177 4.74 13.74 3.91
C LEU A 177 4.58 14.84 4.96
N GLY A 178 3.77 14.64 5.99
CA GLY A 178 3.61 15.57 7.11
C GLY A 178 4.94 15.82 7.84
N ASP A 179 5.62 14.74 8.23
CA ASP A 179 6.92 14.82 8.92
C ASP A 179 7.98 15.55 8.08
N ALA A 180 8.04 15.25 6.78
CA ALA A 180 9.01 15.86 5.87
C ALA A 180 8.74 17.35 5.62
N LEU A 181 7.47 17.78 5.58
CA LEU A 181 7.10 19.19 5.44
C LEU A 181 7.45 19.98 6.70
N ILE A 182 7.18 19.42 7.89
CA ILE A 182 7.58 20.05 9.17
C ILE A 182 9.10 20.21 9.24
N PHE A 183 9.86 19.20 8.81
CA PHE A 183 11.31 19.27 8.76
C PHE A 183 11.81 20.38 7.83
N VAL A 184 11.29 20.46 6.61
CA VAL A 184 11.67 21.54 5.66
C VAL A 184 11.31 22.92 6.20
N ASP A 185 10.15 23.08 6.82
CA ASP A 185 9.73 24.35 7.44
C ASP A 185 10.66 24.74 8.60
N SER A 186 11.08 23.77 9.42
CA SER A 186 12.06 23.98 10.49
C SER A 186 13.43 24.41 9.99
N LEU A 187 13.89 23.85 8.86
CA LEU A 187 15.15 24.25 8.21
C LEU A 187 15.04 25.66 7.62
N ALA A 188 13.90 25.99 6.99
CA ALA A 188 13.66 27.32 6.45
C ALA A 188 13.61 28.37 7.58
N PHE A 189 12.96 28.05 8.71
CA PHE A 189 12.94 28.89 9.90
C PHE A 189 14.34 29.09 10.48
N MET A 190 15.17 28.03 10.55
CA MET A 190 16.56 28.12 11.00
C MET A 190 17.44 28.93 10.03
N ASP A 191 17.28 28.80 8.71
CA ASP A 191 18.01 29.62 7.72
C ASP A 191 17.61 31.09 7.80
N ILE A 192 16.31 31.40 7.93
CA ILE A 192 15.82 32.76 8.21
C ILE A 192 16.40 33.26 9.53
N GLY A 193 16.47 32.41 10.55
CA GLY A 193 17.06 32.71 11.84
C GLY A 193 18.52 33.12 11.74
N ASN A 194 19.31 32.32 11.06
CA ASN A 194 20.74 32.57 10.85
C ASN A 194 20.98 33.80 9.97
N ARG A 195 20.13 34.04 8.96
CA ARG A 195 20.20 35.24 8.10
C ARG A 195 19.81 36.53 8.82
N LEU A 196 18.90 36.46 9.79
CA LEU A 196 18.49 37.60 10.61
C LEU A 196 19.40 37.85 11.82
N ASN A 197 20.44 37.02 12.02
CA ASN A 197 21.45 37.13 13.06
C ASN A 197 20.81 37.45 14.44
N TRP A 198 19.85 36.61 14.88
CA TRP A 198 19.15 36.82 16.15
C TRP A 198 20.16 36.93 17.29
N SER A 199 20.34 38.15 17.77
CA SER A 199 21.09 38.42 19.00
C SER A 199 20.35 37.77 20.18
N PRO A 200 21.05 37.12 21.13
CA PRO A 200 20.47 36.62 22.39
C PRO A 200 19.72 37.68 23.22
N ALA A 201 19.83 38.97 22.84
CA ALA A 201 19.15 40.08 23.51
C ALA A 201 17.61 40.07 23.37
N LEU A 202 17.04 39.31 22.42
CA LEU A 202 15.59 39.27 22.21
C LEU A 202 14.87 38.14 22.97
N THR A 203 15.58 37.32 23.76
CA THR A 203 15.01 36.16 24.48
C THR A 203 14.55 36.46 25.92
N MET A 204 14.58 37.71 26.40
CA MET A 204 13.98 38.07 27.69
C MET A 204 12.91 39.15 27.50
N ARG A 205 11.63 38.74 27.37
CA ARG A 205 10.43 39.47 27.84
C ARG A 205 9.14 38.77 27.42
N PHE A 206 8.89 37.56 27.91
CA PHE A 206 7.52 37.02 28.06
C PHE A 206 7.43 36.15 29.30
N THR A 207 7.68 36.76 30.46
CA THR A 207 7.13 36.34 31.75
C THR A 207 6.77 37.62 32.50
N LEU A 208 5.53 38.04 32.32
CA LEU A 208 4.70 38.74 33.31
C LEU A 208 3.29 38.17 33.17
#